data_AF-A0A7X9I8H2-F1
#
_entry.id   AF-A0A7X9I8H2-F1
#
_cell.length_a   1.000
_cell.length_b   1.000
_cell.length_c   1.000
_cell.angle_alpha   90.00
_cell.angle_beta   90.00
_cell.angle_gamma   90.00
#
_symmetry.space_group_name_H-M   'P 1'
#
loop_
_entity.id
_entity.type
_entity.pdbx_description
1 polymer ?
#
loop_
_entity_poly.entity_id
_entity_poly.type
_entity_poly.pdbx_seq_one_letter_code
_entity_poly.pdbx_strand_id
1 'polypeptide(L)'
;MNWVYLALGAAMLILGRKFFWLFTGGIGFYVGYTLAPKILPNQSDNVILIVAVVLGLLGIFLAVLVKSAAISIAGFAAGAYIVYSLLTMISFNLGNYYWLVIIAGGIIGAILAGTMFDWALIILTSACGAMLISTTLNLSFPLSAVVLVVLFLIGLIVQGNMKSKD
;
A
#
# COMPACT_ATOMS: atom_id res chain seq x y z
N MET A 1 -17.41 -26.03 1.48
CA MET A 1 -17.45 -24.55 1.46
C MET A 1 -16.27 -24.05 2.26
N ASN A 2 -15.30 -23.39 1.64
CA ASN A 2 -14.07 -23.02 2.34
C ASN A 2 -14.28 -21.68 3.06
N TRP A 3 -14.92 -21.75 4.24
CA TRP A 3 -15.20 -20.64 5.15
C TRP A 3 -13.98 -19.73 5.41
N VAL A 4 -12.77 -20.32 5.30
CA VAL A 4 -11.48 -19.63 5.41
C VAL A 4 -11.34 -18.50 4.37
N TYR A 5 -11.72 -18.70 3.11
CA TYR A 5 -11.58 -17.66 2.08
C TYR A 5 -12.62 -16.54 2.24
N LEU A 6 -13.79 -16.86 2.79
CA LEU A 6 -14.83 -15.87 3.05
C LEU A 6 -14.45 -14.99 4.24
N ALA A 7 -13.88 -15.59 5.29
CA ALA A 7 -13.29 -14.87 6.42
C ALA A 7 -12.08 -14.01 5.99
N LEU A 8 -11.20 -14.54 5.12
CA LEU A 8 -10.07 -13.78 4.55
C LEU A 8 -10.53 -12.61 3.67
N GLY A 9 -11.54 -12.80 2.82
CA GLY A 9 -12.10 -11.75 1.99
C GLY A 9 -12.75 -10.63 2.82
N ALA A 10 -13.52 -11.01 3.85
CA ALA A 10 -14.09 -10.06 4.81
C ALA A 10 -13.00 -9.32 5.61
N ALA A 11 -11.98 -10.05 6.06
CA ALA A 11 -10.83 -9.46 6.75
C ALA A 11 -10.07 -8.49 5.85
N MET A 12 -9.84 -8.80 4.57
CA MET A 12 -9.19 -7.88 3.62
C MET A 12 -10.04 -6.64 3.34
N LEU A 13 -11.36 -6.78 3.28
CA LEU A 13 -12.28 -5.64 3.11
C LEU A 13 -12.28 -4.70 4.31
N ILE A 14 -12.08 -5.21 5.53
CA ILE A 14 -12.15 -4.43 6.78
C ILE A 14 -10.77 -3.94 7.24
N LEU A 15 -9.72 -4.75 7.06
CA LEU A 15 -8.36 -4.49 7.55
C LEU A 15 -7.38 -4.08 6.45
N GLY A 16 -7.84 -3.78 5.24
CA GLY A 16 -7.01 -3.52 4.05
C GLY A 16 -5.80 -2.60 4.31
N ARG A 17 -6.00 -1.44 4.94
CA ARG A 17 -4.90 -0.49 5.26
C ARG A 17 -3.83 -1.10 6.19
N LYS A 18 -4.23 -1.96 7.14
CA LYS A 18 -3.33 -2.64 8.08
C LYS A 18 -2.68 -3.89 7.48
N PHE A 19 -3.27 -4.47 6.44
CA PHE A 19 -2.72 -5.65 5.74
C PHE A 19 -1.41 -5.38 5.02
N PHE A 20 -1.10 -4.12 4.69
CA PHE A 20 0.20 -3.78 4.08
C PHE A 20 1.36 -4.26 4.97
N TRP A 21 1.25 -4.05 6.29
CA TRP A 21 2.26 -4.47 7.26
C TRP A 21 2.47 -5.98 7.24
N LEU A 22 1.35 -6.72 7.17
CA LEU A 22 1.33 -8.18 7.14
C LEU A 22 1.87 -8.73 5.81
N PHE A 23 1.62 -8.06 4.69
CA PHE A 23 2.19 -8.40 3.39
C PHE A 23 3.71 -8.19 3.34
N THR A 24 4.20 -7.01 3.76
CA THR A 24 5.66 -6.76 3.81
C THR A 24 6.37 -7.66 4.81
N GLY A 25 5.74 -7.97 5.95
CA GLY A 25 6.25 -8.95 6.90
C GLY A 25 6.25 -10.37 6.35
N GLY A 26 5.20 -10.74 5.61
CA GLY A 26 5.10 -12.03 4.93
C GLY A 26 6.16 -12.20 3.84
N ILE A 27 6.42 -11.15 3.05
CA ILE A 27 7.52 -11.13 2.07
C ILE A 27 8.87 -11.22 2.79
N GLY A 28 9.08 -10.47 3.88
CA GLY A 28 10.31 -10.55 4.69
C GLY A 28 10.53 -11.94 5.29
N PHE A 29 9.45 -12.59 5.75
CA PHE A 29 9.47 -13.97 6.23
C PHE A 29 9.79 -14.95 5.11
N TYR A 30 9.16 -14.81 3.94
CA TYR A 30 9.40 -15.68 2.78
C TYR A 30 10.85 -15.57 2.28
N VAL A 31 11.36 -14.34 2.16
CA VAL A 31 12.76 -14.08 1.83
C VAL A 31 13.67 -14.68 2.89
N GLY A 32 13.37 -14.49 4.18
CA GLY A 32 14.15 -15.06 5.27
C GLY A 32 14.15 -16.58 5.28
N TYR A 33 13.01 -17.21 5.06
CA TYR A 33 12.88 -18.66 4.95
C TYR A 33 13.63 -19.23 3.74
N THR A 34 13.66 -18.49 2.63
CA THR A 34 14.32 -18.95 1.39
C THR A 34 15.83 -18.70 1.39
N LEU A 35 16.30 -17.59 2.00
CA LEU A 35 17.71 -17.23 2.05
C LEU A 35 18.44 -17.80 3.26
N ALA A 36 17.78 -17.97 4.42
CA ALA A 36 18.40 -18.52 5.63
C ALA A 36 19.12 -19.86 5.37
N PRO A 37 18.52 -20.87 4.71
CA PRO A 37 19.22 -22.12 4.42
C PRO A 37 20.35 -21.98 3.39
N LYS A 38 20.33 -20.94 2.55
CA LYS A 38 21.41 -20.67 1.56
C LYS A 38 22.63 -20.01 2.20
N ILE A 39 22.41 -19.14 3.19
CA ILE A 39 23.48 -18.38 3.86
C ILE A 39 24.03 -19.16 5.07
N LEU A 40 23.19 -19.94 5.75
CA LEU A 40 23.54 -20.76 6.90
C LEU A 40 23.23 -22.25 6.60
N PRO A 41 24.01 -22.91 5.73
CA PRO A 41 23.86 -24.33 5.49
C PRO A 41 24.11 -25.13 6.79
N ASN A 42 23.39 -26.25 6.98
CA ASN A 42 23.44 -27.16 8.15
C ASN A 42 22.83 -26.67 9.48
N GLN A 43 22.00 -25.63 9.50
CA GLN A 43 21.26 -25.26 10.71
C GLN A 43 19.92 -25.99 10.85
N SER A 44 19.50 -26.25 12.10
CA SER A 44 18.21 -26.88 12.39
C SER A 44 17.02 -26.04 11.91
N ASP A 45 15.91 -26.70 11.56
CA ASP A 45 14.69 -26.04 11.07
C ASP A 45 14.19 -24.94 12.02
N ASN A 46 14.36 -25.12 13.33
CA ASN A 46 13.98 -24.14 14.33
C ASN A 46 14.76 -22.82 14.20
N VAL A 47 16.06 -22.89 13.87
CA VAL A 47 16.91 -21.70 13.69
C VAL A 47 16.51 -20.96 12.41
N ILE A 48 16.21 -21.70 11.33
CA ILE A 48 15.72 -21.13 10.07
C ILE A 48 14.40 -20.38 10.30
N LEU A 49 13.49 -20.97 11.09
CA LEU A 49 12.20 -20.37 11.43
C LEU A 49 12.37 -19.08 12.25
N ILE A 50 13.26 -19.07 13.24
CA ILE A 50 13.57 -17.87 14.03
C ILE A 50 14.12 -16.75 13.12
N VAL A 51 15.07 -17.07 12.24
CA VAL A 51 15.64 -16.09 11.30
C VAL A 51 14.58 -15.54 10.35
N ALA A 52 13.68 -16.39 9.85
CA ALA A 52 12.57 -15.97 9.00
C ALA A 52 11.61 -15.01 9.74
N VAL A 53 11.28 -15.29 11.01
CA VAL A 53 10.45 -14.41 11.84
C VAL A 53 11.14 -13.06 12.07
N VAL A 54 12.44 -13.06 12.41
CA VAL A 54 13.22 -11.83 12.60
C VAL A 54 13.29 -11.00 11.32
N LEU A 55 13.52 -11.64 10.16
CA LEU A 55 13.52 -10.95 8.87
C LEU A 55 12.13 -10.44 8.48
N GLY A 56 11.06 -11.15 8.84
CA GLY A 56 9.69 -10.67 8.69
C GLY A 56 9.43 -9.41 9.52
N LEU A 57 9.83 -9.40 10.79
CA LEU A 57 9.73 -8.23 11.67
C LEU A 57 10.58 -7.05 11.19
N LEU A 58 11.79 -7.31 10.69
CA LEU A 58 12.63 -6.29 10.08
C LEU A 58 11.99 -5.72 8.81
N GLY A 59 11.45 -6.58 7.94
CA GLY A 59 10.74 -6.15 6.72
C GLY A 59 9.56 -5.24 7.03
N ILE A 60 8.81 -5.59 8.08
CA ILE A 60 7.75 -4.76 8.67
C ILE A 60 8.28 -3.38 9.11
N PHE A 61 9.38 -3.35 9.87
CA PHE A 61 9.93 -2.11 10.44
C PHE A 61 10.46 -1.19 9.33
N LEU A 62 11.22 -1.77 8.39
CA LEU A 62 11.71 -1.11 7.18
C LEU A 62 10.55 -0.59 6.33
N ALA A 63 9.49 -1.36 6.16
CA ALA A 63 8.33 -0.95 5.37
C ALA A 63 7.65 0.29 5.93
N VAL A 64 7.52 0.42 7.26
CA VAL A 64 6.91 1.62 7.87
C VAL A 64 7.80 2.84 7.66
N LEU A 65 9.10 2.69 7.91
CA LEU A 65 10.04 3.80 7.92
C LEU A 65 10.37 4.30 6.50
N VAL A 66 10.65 3.37 5.58
CA VAL A 66 11.03 3.68 4.20
C VAL A 66 9.84 4.16 3.38
N LYS A 67 8.65 3.56 3.55
CA LYS A 67 7.46 3.94 2.78
C LYS A 67 7.10 5.42 2.96
N SER A 68 7.04 5.89 4.20
CA SER A 68 6.65 7.28 4.49
C SER A 68 7.67 8.28 3.93
N ALA A 69 8.96 7.97 4.04
CA ALA A 69 10.01 8.81 3.49
C ALA A 69 10.01 8.78 1.94
N ALA A 70 9.90 7.60 1.34
CA ALA A 70 9.94 7.45 -0.11
C ALA A 70 8.78 8.18 -0.79
N ILE A 71 7.56 8.04 -0.28
CA ILE A 71 6.37 8.70 -0.86
C ILE A 71 6.45 10.22 -0.70
N SER A 72 6.87 10.72 0.46
CA SER A 72 6.98 12.17 0.69
C SER A 72 8.09 12.80 -0.15
N ILE A 73 9.25 12.16 -0.27
CA ILE A 73 10.36 12.63 -1.11
C ILE A 73 9.96 12.61 -2.59
N ALA A 74 9.36 11.53 -3.06
CA ALA A 74 8.88 11.42 -4.43
C ALA A 74 7.81 12.49 -4.74
N GLY A 75 6.85 12.67 -3.83
CA GLY A 75 5.81 13.69 -3.95
C GLY A 75 6.38 15.11 -3.91
N PHE A 76 7.37 15.37 -3.06
CA PHE A 76 8.06 16.65 -3.01
C PHE A 76 8.79 16.95 -4.31
N ALA A 77 9.60 16.00 -4.80
CA ALA A 77 10.33 16.15 -6.05
C ALA A 77 9.38 16.36 -7.24
N ALA A 78 8.30 15.58 -7.32
CA ALA A 78 7.29 15.71 -8.37
C ALA A 78 6.56 17.05 -8.29
N GLY A 79 6.09 17.45 -7.11
CA GLY A 79 5.39 18.71 -6.89
C GLY A 79 6.25 19.93 -7.21
N ALA A 80 7.51 19.92 -6.74
CA ALA A 80 8.49 20.95 -7.06
C ALA A 80 8.76 21.03 -8.57
N TYR A 81 8.93 19.89 -9.23
CA TYR A 81 9.16 19.83 -10.68
C TYR A 81 7.97 20.31 -11.49
N ILE A 82 6.75 19.92 -11.13
CA ILE A 82 5.52 20.37 -11.79
C ILE A 82 5.42 21.89 -11.69
N VAL A 83 5.56 22.45 -10.48
CA VAL A 83 5.48 23.90 -10.28
C VAL A 83 6.60 24.63 -11.01
N TYR A 84 7.83 24.11 -11.00
CA TYR A 84 8.93 24.64 -11.80
C TYR A 84 8.60 24.65 -13.31
N SER A 85 8.03 23.56 -13.84
CA SER A 85 7.63 23.46 -15.24
C SER A 85 6.49 24.43 -15.57
N LEU A 86 5.52 24.64 -14.67
CA LEU A 86 4.44 25.60 -14.90
C LEU A 86 4.96 27.05 -14.89
N LEU A 87 5.83 27.40 -13.95
CA LEU A 87 6.38 28.76 -13.88
C LEU A 87 7.19 29.11 -15.13
N THR A 88 7.99 28.16 -15.63
CA THR A 88 8.76 28.35 -16.87
C THR A 88 7.86 28.46 -18.10
N MET A 89 6.78 27.68 -18.18
CA MET A 89 5.82 27.78 -19.29
C MET A 89 5.06 29.11 -19.32
N ILE A 90 4.70 29.65 -18.15
CA ILE A 90 3.94 30.90 -18.05
C ILE A 90 4.89 32.12 -18.12
N SER A 91 6.21 31.92 -18.17
CA SER A 91 7.23 32.98 -18.14
C SER A 91 7.04 33.95 -16.96
N PHE A 92 6.54 33.44 -15.83
CA PHE A 92 6.15 34.25 -14.69
C PHE A 92 7.39 34.62 -13.87
N ASN A 93 7.84 35.87 -13.98
CA ASN A 93 9.07 36.33 -13.32
C ASN A 93 8.80 36.71 -11.86
N LEU A 94 8.94 35.73 -10.96
CA LEU A 94 8.84 35.92 -9.51
C LEU A 94 10.13 36.43 -8.85
N GLY A 95 11.16 36.78 -9.63
CA GLY A 95 12.45 37.24 -9.12
C GLY A 95 13.00 36.32 -8.02
N ASN A 96 13.26 36.89 -6.84
CA ASN A 96 13.82 36.17 -5.69
C ASN A 96 12.82 35.24 -4.96
N TYR A 97 11.51 35.35 -5.23
CA TYR A 97 10.49 34.51 -4.60
C TYR A 97 10.29 33.16 -5.32
N TYR A 98 11.02 32.92 -6.42
CA TYR A 98 10.93 31.70 -7.23
C TYR A 98 11.16 30.42 -6.40
N TRP A 99 12.13 30.46 -5.47
CA TRP A 99 12.45 29.35 -4.58
C TRP A 99 11.27 28.97 -3.66
N LEU A 100 10.46 29.96 -3.27
CA LEU A 100 9.43 29.82 -2.24
C LEU A 100 8.22 29.11 -2.82
N VAL A 101 7.89 29.46 -4.07
CA VAL A 101 6.82 28.83 -4.83
C VAL A 101 7.16 27.37 -5.16
N ILE A 102 8.43 27.06 -5.49
CA ILE A 102 8.88 25.68 -5.73
C ILE A 102 8.79 24.84 -4.45
N ILE A 103 9.27 25.36 -3.32
CA ILE A 103 9.19 24.66 -2.03
C ILE A 103 7.72 24.44 -1.65
N ALA A 104 6.86 25.45 -1.83
CA ALA A 104 5.42 25.31 -1.59
C ALA A 104 4.81 24.22 -2.49
N GLY A 105 5.17 24.21 -3.77
CA GLY A 105 4.78 23.17 -4.73
C GLY A 105 5.22 21.77 -4.32
N GLY A 106 6.45 21.64 -3.82
CA GLY A 106 6.96 20.39 -3.27
C GLY A 106 6.20 19.94 -2.03
N ILE A 107 5.95 20.82 -1.06
CA ILE A 107 5.17 20.47 0.14
C ILE A 107 3.77 20.00 -0.24
N ILE A 108 3.10 20.70 -1.14
CA ILE A 108 1.78 20.30 -1.66
C ILE A 108 1.86 18.94 -2.34
N GLY A 109 2.89 18.72 -3.18
CA GLY A 109 3.13 17.44 -3.84
C GLY A 109 3.36 16.28 -2.87
N ALA A 110 4.13 16.50 -1.79
CA ALA A 110 4.37 15.50 -0.75
C ALA A 110 3.07 15.10 -0.03
N ILE A 111 2.23 16.09 0.33
CA ILE A 111 0.94 15.87 0.99
C ILE A 111 -0.03 15.11 0.05
N LEU A 112 -0.09 15.52 -1.22
CA LEU A 112 -0.92 14.86 -2.23
C LEU A 112 -0.48 13.42 -2.47
N ALA A 113 0.82 13.18 -2.64
CA ALA A 113 1.36 11.83 -2.86
C ALA A 113 1.08 10.91 -1.66
N GLY A 114 1.28 11.41 -0.43
CA GLY A 114 0.95 10.67 0.79
C GLY A 114 -0.52 10.28 0.85
N THR A 115 -1.40 11.25 0.56
CA THR A 115 -2.85 11.02 0.55
C THR A 115 -3.27 10.03 -0.54
N MET A 116 -2.73 10.17 -1.76
CA MET A 116 -3.02 9.27 -2.87
C MET A 116 -2.56 7.84 -2.61
N PHE A 117 -1.42 7.66 -1.92
CA PHE A 117 -0.93 6.32 -1.59
C PHE A 117 -1.90 5.56 -0.69
N ASP A 118 -2.48 6.23 0.32
CA ASP A 118 -3.50 5.61 1.17
C ASP A 118 -4.73 5.19 0.37
N TRP A 119 -5.19 6.04 -0.55
CA TRP A 119 -6.29 5.72 -1.45
C TRP A 119 -5.95 4.55 -2.38
N ALA A 120 -4.72 4.48 -2.88
CA ALA A 120 -4.26 3.37 -3.71
C ALA A 120 -4.33 2.03 -2.95
N LEU A 121 -3.94 2.02 -1.66
CA LEU A 121 -4.09 0.83 -0.82
C LEU A 121 -5.55 0.44 -0.59
N ILE A 122 -6.43 1.42 -0.35
CA ILE A 122 -7.87 1.18 -0.16
C ILE A 122 -8.47 0.54 -1.42
N ILE A 123 -8.16 1.08 -2.59
CA ILE A 123 -8.63 0.55 -3.88
C ILE A 123 -8.11 -0.87 -4.09
N LEU A 124 -6.80 -1.10 -3.93
CA LEU A 124 -6.20 -2.40 -4.17
C LEU A 124 -6.79 -3.48 -3.25
N THR A 125 -6.91 -3.19 -1.96
CA THR A 125 -7.40 -4.16 -0.97
C THR A 125 -8.89 -4.41 -1.09
N SER A 126 -9.68 -3.39 -1.43
CA SER A 126 -11.11 -3.54 -1.75
C SER A 126 -11.29 -4.42 -2.98
N ALA A 127 -10.46 -4.24 -4.03
CA ALA A 127 -10.54 -5.03 -5.25
C ALA A 127 -10.17 -6.49 -4.99
N CYS A 128 -9.06 -6.74 -4.28
CA CYS A 128 -8.65 -8.09 -3.90
C CYS A 128 -9.70 -8.78 -3.02
N GLY A 129 -10.22 -8.10 -1.99
CA GLY A 129 -11.25 -8.63 -1.10
C GLY A 129 -12.54 -8.96 -1.84
N ALA A 130 -12.99 -8.07 -2.73
CA ALA A 130 -14.17 -8.30 -3.55
C ALA A 130 -14.00 -9.50 -4.51
N MET A 131 -12.82 -9.63 -5.14
CA MET A 131 -12.50 -10.75 -6.04
C MET A 131 -12.45 -12.09 -5.28
N LEU A 132 -11.87 -12.13 -4.08
CA LEU A 132 -11.83 -13.36 -3.27
C LEU A 132 -13.24 -13.80 -2.85
N ILE A 133 -14.12 -12.86 -2.52
CA ILE A 133 -15.50 -13.20 -2.13
C ILE A 133 -16.33 -13.63 -3.36
N SER A 134 -16.22 -12.93 -4.49
CA SER A 134 -17.00 -13.29 -5.68
C SER A 134 -16.61 -14.65 -6.26
N THR A 135 -15.33 -15.00 -6.22
CA THR A 135 -14.83 -16.31 -6.69
C THR A 135 -15.22 -17.46 -5.77
N THR A 136 -15.28 -17.24 -4.45
CA THR A 136 -15.65 -18.29 -3.48
C THR A 136 -17.14 -18.63 -3.51
N LEU A 137 -17.99 -17.66 -3.88
CA LEU A 137 -19.44 -17.86 -4.02
C LEU A 137 -19.82 -18.68 -5.26
N ASN A 138 -18.87 -19.01 -6.16
CA ASN A 138 -19.08 -19.79 -7.39
C ASN A 138 -20.34 -19.37 -8.18
N LEU A 139 -20.60 -18.06 -8.27
CA LEU A 139 -21.76 -17.52 -8.98
C LEU A 139 -21.54 -17.57 -10.49
N SER A 140 -22.60 -17.88 -11.24
CA SER A 140 -22.58 -17.78 -12.71
C SER A 140 -22.52 -16.31 -13.16
N PHE A 141 -21.91 -16.09 -14.32
CA PHE A 141 -21.97 -14.79 -14.98
C PHE A 141 -23.42 -14.53 -15.44
N PRO A 142 -24.00 -13.32 -15.26
CA PRO A 142 -23.39 -12.04 -14.86
C PRO A 142 -23.47 -11.71 -13.36
N LEU A 143 -24.14 -12.54 -12.56
CA LEU A 143 -24.39 -12.30 -11.13
C LEU A 143 -23.09 -12.14 -10.33
N SER A 144 -22.05 -12.91 -10.67
CA SER A 144 -20.70 -12.76 -10.09
C SER A 144 -20.09 -11.37 -10.28
N ALA A 145 -20.26 -10.77 -11.47
CA ALA A 145 -19.73 -9.44 -11.77
C ALA A 145 -20.46 -8.35 -10.97
N VAL A 146 -21.78 -8.46 -10.83
CA VAL A 146 -22.58 -7.53 -10.01
C VAL A 146 -22.15 -7.60 -8.55
N VAL A 147 -21.99 -8.81 -8.01
CA VAL A 147 -21.55 -9.02 -6.63
C VAL A 147 -20.15 -8.46 -6.40
N LEU A 148 -19.21 -8.66 -7.33
CA LEU A 148 -17.86 -8.08 -7.25
C LEU A 148 -17.91 -6.55 -7.19
N VAL A 149 -18.67 -5.90 -8.08
CA VAL A 149 -18.77 -4.44 -8.12
C VAL A 149 -19.41 -3.90 -6.84
N VAL A 150 -20.48 -4.53 -6.35
CA VAL A 150 -21.14 -4.12 -5.11
C VAL A 150 -20.20 -4.26 -3.90
N LEU A 151 -19.52 -5.40 -3.76
CA LEU A 151 -18.54 -5.63 -2.68
C LEU A 151 -17.37 -4.66 -2.76
N PHE A 152 -16.88 -4.37 -3.96
CA PHE A 152 -15.81 -3.41 -4.18
C PHE A 152 -16.20 -2.01 -3.73
N LEU A 153 -17.40 -1.54 -4.11
CA LEU A 153 -17.93 -0.25 -3.67
C LEU A 153 -18.14 -0.20 -2.15
N ILE A 154 -18.65 -1.27 -1.54
CA ILE A 154 -18.78 -1.37 -0.08
C ILE A 154 -17.39 -1.26 0.57
N GLY A 155 -16.38 -1.95 0.04
CA GLY A 155 -14.99 -1.86 0.51
C GLY A 155 -14.45 -0.44 0.47
N LEU A 156 -14.64 0.26 -0.66
CA LEU A 156 -14.21 1.65 -0.81
C LEU A 156 -14.87 2.58 0.21
N ILE A 157 -16.19 2.44 0.43
CA ILE A 157 -16.94 3.29 1.37
C ILE A 157 -16.50 3.01 2.81
N VAL A 158 -16.39 1.74 3.19
CA VAL A 158 -16.03 1.34 4.56
C VAL A 158 -14.60 1.79 4.88
N GLN A 159 -13.63 1.43 4.03
CA GLN A 159 -12.23 1.78 4.26
C GLN A 159 -11.97 3.29 4.10
N GLY A 160 -12.65 3.94 3.16
CA GLY A 160 -12.58 5.39 2.96
C GLY A 160 -13.09 6.17 4.17
N ASN A 161 -14.21 5.75 4.77
CA ASN A 161 -14.74 6.39 5.98
C ASN A 161 -13.84 6.17 7.21
N MET A 162 -13.15 5.03 7.31
CA MET A 162 -12.18 4.79 8.39
C MET A 162 -10.99 5.75 8.30
N LYS A 163 -10.51 6.06 7.08
CA LYS A 163 -9.45 7.06 6.88
C LYS A 163 -9.83 8.46 7.35
N SER A 164 -11.11 8.84 7.32
CA SER A 164 -11.57 10.16 7.76
C SER A 164 -11.61 10.31 9.29
N LYS A 165 -11.46 9.22 10.06
CA LYS A 165 -11.50 9.23 11.53
C LYS A 165 -10.12 9.20 12.19
N ASP A 166 -9.07 8.91 11.43
CA ASP A 166 -7.66 9.02 11.84
C ASP A 166 -7.11 10.41 11.51
#